data_AF-A0A7J7PUL5-F1
#
_entry.id   AF-A0A7J7PUL5-F1
#
_cell.length_a   1.000
_cell.length_b   1.000
_cell.length_c   1.000
_cell.angle_alpha   90.00
_cell.angle_beta   90.00
_cell.angle_gamma   90.00
#
_symmetry.space_group_name_H-M   'P 1'
#
loop_
_entity.id
_entity.type
_entity.pdbx_description
1 polymer ?
#
loop_
_entity_poly.entity_id
_entity_poly.type
_entity_poly.pdbx_seq_one_letter_code
_entity_poly.pdbx_strand_id
1 'polypeptide(L)'
;MVDKAFLPDFSEFFNKDELSDVNVVPDEDEAAACSSSGAGQKRKAPETDEVQGSLQRTIIPGHSMVLVAFSIFFRAQLRSWSEGTFPKPEIRLSVPAGQLELGELLLQAMYQPQPALGPLSQAQLLQLLQLQQQLGNLELVLSDSQKRQRLLALPHKVLLLLLQDEKTKVAAENTVFRSLESWNGYRQQHCTAPSDDEVMHLLRQIRMQHCTHPCVATVLSESPLAAKCFSPRDTRMACICSSAGGAPAEKLVAGMVAHKHPTIIKFPARELPGRPASSMRQLSMEREVSLKDLQLEVESMQDGLHCFILAMSGSWQGEEFVVQMKVAADAQLAGGKDKDKPGSNISSSTPFKVGIWGWPDLFGYGSVDSWAALEAKLRASNLVHAGNCLHIKVVVTEVM
;
A
#
# COMPACT_ATOMS: atom_id res chain seq x y z
N MET A 1 14.53 24.45 20.81
CA MET A 1 14.36 23.16 21.51
C MET A 1 12.94 23.15 21.99
N VAL A 2 12.07 22.33 21.40
CA VAL A 2 10.73 22.10 21.94
C VAL A 2 10.95 21.13 23.08
N ASP A 3 10.68 21.54 24.32
CA ASP A 3 10.74 20.65 25.47
C ASP A 3 9.88 19.43 25.16
N LYS A 4 10.50 18.25 25.07
CA LYS A 4 9.77 16.99 24.97
C LYS A 4 8.97 16.90 26.25
N ALA A 5 7.69 17.27 26.19
CA ALA A 5 6.77 17.11 27.31
C ALA A 5 6.90 15.67 27.78
N PHE A 6 7.31 15.49 29.03
CA PHE A 6 7.46 14.19 29.64
C PHE A 6 6.08 13.53 29.64
N LEU A 7 5.86 12.58 28.73
CA LEU A 7 4.67 11.75 28.71
C LEU A 7 4.96 10.56 29.63
N PRO A 8 4.26 10.44 30.78
CA PRO A 8 4.44 9.30 31.66
C PRO A 8 4.01 8.01 30.94
N ASP A 9 4.78 6.95 31.14
CA ASP A 9 4.47 5.60 30.68
C ASP A 9 3.63 4.89 31.75
N PHE A 10 2.41 4.48 31.39
CA PHE A 10 1.48 3.78 32.28
C PHE A 10 1.28 2.33 31.83
N SER A 11 2.12 1.79 30.94
CA SER A 11 1.93 0.47 30.32
C SER A 11 1.82 -0.67 31.34
N GLU A 12 2.43 -0.55 32.51
CA GLU A 12 2.36 -1.54 33.60
C GLU A 12 0.94 -1.69 34.21
N PHE A 13 0.11 -0.65 34.10
CA PHE A 13 -1.26 -0.61 34.64
C PHE A 13 -2.32 -1.08 33.62
N PHE A 14 -1.94 -1.30 32.37
CA PHE A 14 -2.90 -1.74 31.35
C PHE A 14 -3.41 -3.15 31.65
N ASN A 15 -4.73 -3.32 31.63
CA ASN A 15 -5.41 -4.59 31.93
C ASN A 15 -5.10 -5.12 33.35
N LYS A 16 -4.80 -4.22 34.30
CA LYS A 16 -4.63 -4.54 35.72
C LYS A 16 -5.81 -4.01 36.52
N ASP A 17 -6.33 -4.83 37.41
CA ASP A 17 -7.39 -4.44 38.32
C ASP A 17 -6.89 -3.48 39.42
N GLU A 18 -5.59 -3.54 39.73
CA GLU A 18 -4.94 -2.68 40.71
C GLU A 18 -5.14 -1.20 40.34
N LEU A 19 -5.78 -0.43 41.23
CA LEU A 19 -6.11 0.99 41.05
C LEU A 19 -7.09 1.31 39.91
N SER A 20 -7.67 0.30 39.27
CA SER A 20 -8.71 0.53 38.26
C SER A 20 -10.01 1.00 38.92
N ASP A 21 -10.53 2.10 38.42
CA ASP A 21 -11.73 2.78 38.90
C ASP A 21 -12.82 2.88 37.83
N VAL A 22 -12.60 2.30 36.65
CA VAL A 22 -13.57 2.23 35.56
C VAL A 22 -13.38 0.93 34.78
N ASN A 23 -14.47 0.33 34.34
CA ASN A 23 -14.47 -0.80 33.42
C ASN A 23 -14.77 -0.27 32.02
N VAL A 24 -13.97 -0.66 31.03
CA VAL A 24 -14.25 -0.36 29.62
C VAL A 24 -14.64 -1.64 28.91
N VAL A 25 -15.77 -1.61 28.23
CA VAL A 25 -16.31 -2.75 27.47
C VAL A 25 -16.31 -2.36 25.99
N PRO A 26 -15.38 -2.88 25.18
CA PRO A 26 -15.48 -2.78 23.73
C PRO A 26 -16.75 -3.51 23.27
N ASP A 27 -17.63 -2.82 22.57
CA ASP A 27 -18.91 -3.36 22.09
C ASP A 27 -18.99 -3.18 20.58
N GLU A 28 -19.35 -4.24 19.85
CA GLU A 28 -19.46 -4.15 18.40
C GLU A 28 -20.76 -3.45 18.00
N ASP A 29 -20.65 -2.43 17.16
CA ASP A 29 -21.81 -1.73 16.62
C ASP A 29 -22.54 -2.65 15.61
N GLU A 30 -23.49 -3.46 16.09
CA GLU A 30 -24.35 -4.31 15.25
C GLU A 30 -25.16 -3.49 14.22
N ALA A 31 -25.39 -2.21 14.50
CA ALA A 31 -26.15 -1.30 13.64
C ALA A 31 -25.56 -1.14 12.22
N ALA A 32 -24.24 -1.36 12.04
CA ALA A 32 -23.58 -1.23 10.74
C ALA A 32 -23.73 -2.49 9.86
N ALA A 33 -24.03 -3.66 10.44
CA ALA A 33 -24.08 -4.93 9.71
C ALA A 33 -25.39 -5.14 8.93
N CYS A 34 -26.47 -4.41 9.25
CA CYS A 34 -27.80 -4.66 8.70
C CYS A 34 -28.18 -3.82 7.46
N SER A 35 -27.30 -2.97 6.93
CA SER A 35 -27.67 -2.06 5.82
C SER A 35 -27.53 -2.64 4.39
N SER A 36 -27.11 -3.90 4.22
CA SER A 36 -26.87 -4.50 2.89
C SER A 36 -27.84 -5.63 2.49
N SER A 37 -28.80 -6.01 3.33
CA SER A 37 -29.75 -7.10 3.01
C SER A 37 -31.11 -6.55 2.58
N GLY A 38 -31.16 -6.06 1.34
CA GLY A 38 -32.40 -5.66 0.68
C GLY A 38 -33.24 -6.86 0.21
N ALA A 39 -34.52 -6.80 0.58
CA ALA A 39 -35.69 -7.41 -0.07
C ALA A 39 -35.85 -8.95 -0.09
N GLY A 40 -36.63 -9.41 0.90
CA GLY A 40 -37.85 -10.16 0.58
C GLY A 40 -37.78 -11.68 0.67
N GLN A 41 -37.92 -12.23 1.87
CA GLN A 41 -38.56 -13.54 2.03
C GLN A 41 -39.22 -13.67 3.40
N LYS A 42 -40.56 -13.62 3.40
CA LYS A 42 -41.44 -13.84 4.54
C LYS A 42 -41.45 -15.34 4.86
N ARG A 43 -40.50 -15.83 5.67
CA ARG A 43 -40.49 -17.22 6.17
C ARG A 43 -40.92 -17.29 7.62
N LYS A 44 -41.82 -18.23 7.87
CA LYS A 44 -42.51 -18.56 9.12
C LYS A 44 -41.50 -19.20 10.09
N ALA A 45 -41.42 -18.67 11.30
CA ALA A 45 -40.46 -19.07 12.33
C ALA A 45 -40.69 -20.52 12.82
N PRO A 46 -39.62 -21.32 12.99
CA PRO A 46 -39.61 -22.42 13.94
C PRO A 46 -39.09 -21.93 15.30
N GLU A 47 -39.86 -22.19 16.36
CA GLU A 47 -39.39 -22.14 17.74
C GLU A 47 -38.30 -23.20 17.91
N THR A 48 -37.07 -22.77 18.17
CA THR A 48 -35.98 -23.66 18.57
C THR A 48 -35.29 -23.05 19.77
N ASP A 49 -35.24 -23.84 20.83
CA ASP A 49 -34.73 -23.51 22.16
C ASP A 49 -33.37 -22.82 22.14
N GLU A 50 -33.31 -21.77 22.95
CA GLU A 50 -32.19 -20.86 23.17
C GLU A 50 -30.97 -21.60 23.74
N VAL A 51 -30.02 -21.96 22.88
CA VAL A 51 -28.62 -22.09 23.30
C VAL A 51 -28.01 -20.70 23.23
N GLN A 52 -28.31 -19.87 24.25
CA GLN A 52 -27.63 -18.60 24.50
C GLN A 52 -26.15 -18.88 24.80
N GLY A 53 -25.35 -19.01 23.75
CA GLY A 53 -23.91 -18.83 23.83
C GLY A 53 -23.65 -17.36 24.13
N SER A 54 -23.72 -16.97 25.41
CA SER A 54 -23.31 -15.63 25.84
C SER A 54 -21.84 -15.47 25.47
N LEU A 55 -21.56 -14.77 24.37
CA LEU A 55 -20.22 -14.34 24.03
C LEU A 55 -19.70 -13.59 25.26
N GLN A 56 -18.67 -14.14 25.89
CA GLN A 56 -18.06 -13.53 27.06
C GLN A 56 -17.53 -12.16 26.63
N ARG A 57 -18.24 -11.10 27.03
CA ARG A 57 -17.78 -9.73 26.81
C ARG A 57 -16.49 -9.54 27.59
N THR A 58 -15.43 -9.14 26.89
CA THR A 58 -14.16 -8.79 27.49
C THR A 58 -14.31 -7.45 28.21
N ILE A 59 -14.22 -7.49 29.54
CA ILE A 59 -14.22 -6.30 30.39
C ILE A 59 -12.75 -5.93 30.62
N ILE A 60 -12.34 -4.72 30.22
CA ILE A 60 -10.98 -4.23 30.39
C ILE A 60 -10.97 -3.25 31.57
N PRO A 61 -10.25 -3.55 32.68
CA PRO A 61 -10.09 -2.60 33.77
C PRO A 61 -9.27 -1.39 33.30
N GLY A 62 -9.81 -0.20 33.56
CA GLY A 62 -9.29 1.09 33.14
C GLY A 62 -9.07 2.04 34.31
N HIS A 63 -8.34 3.10 34.03
CA HIS A 63 -7.93 4.12 34.99
C HIS A 63 -8.41 5.47 34.48
N SER A 64 -9.43 6.03 35.15
CA SER A 64 -10.16 7.22 34.72
C SER A 64 -9.19 8.38 34.44
N MET A 65 -8.19 8.58 35.30
CA MET A 65 -7.18 9.62 35.12
C MET A 65 -6.43 9.49 33.79
N VAL A 66 -6.00 8.27 33.43
CA VAL A 66 -5.29 7.99 32.16
C VAL A 66 -6.24 8.24 30.99
N LEU A 67 -7.42 7.62 31.02
CA LEU A 67 -8.40 7.70 29.94
C LEU A 67 -8.85 9.16 29.68
N VAL A 68 -9.06 9.95 30.74
CA VAL A 68 -9.47 11.38 30.68
C VAL A 68 -8.35 12.28 30.17
N ALA A 69 -7.09 11.93 30.47
CA ALA A 69 -5.93 12.68 29.99
C ALA A 69 -5.78 12.56 28.47
N PHE A 70 -6.04 11.36 27.92
CA PHE A 70 -5.80 11.05 26.50
C PHE A 70 -7.04 11.08 25.61
N SER A 71 -8.27 11.14 26.17
CA SER A 71 -9.50 11.10 25.37
C SER A 71 -10.58 12.05 25.89
N ILE A 72 -11.04 12.93 24.99
CA ILE A 72 -12.21 13.79 25.24
C ILE A 72 -13.48 12.95 25.37
N PHE A 73 -13.58 11.81 24.68
CA PHE A 73 -14.72 10.90 24.80
C PHE A 73 -14.84 10.34 26.22
N PHE A 74 -13.76 9.77 26.77
CA PHE A 74 -13.79 9.23 28.13
C PHE A 74 -14.03 10.34 29.16
N ARG A 75 -13.46 11.53 28.94
CA ARG A 75 -13.78 12.72 29.75
C ARG A 75 -15.26 13.09 29.72
N ALA A 76 -15.91 13.04 28.56
CA ALA A 76 -17.33 13.33 28.45
C ALA A 76 -18.17 12.25 29.15
N GLN A 77 -17.90 10.96 28.87
CA GLN A 77 -18.63 9.83 29.45
C GLN A 77 -18.53 9.78 30.98
N LEU A 78 -17.34 10.00 31.54
CA LEU A 78 -17.12 10.01 33.00
C LEU A 78 -17.74 11.23 33.69
N ARG A 79 -17.86 12.37 33.00
CA ARG A 79 -18.55 13.55 33.54
C ARG A 79 -20.07 13.40 33.55
N SER A 80 -20.63 12.70 32.57
CA SER A 80 -22.07 12.39 32.51
C SER A 80 -22.46 11.22 33.40
N TRP A 81 -21.50 10.58 34.07
CA TRP A 81 -21.78 9.46 34.95
C TRP A 81 -22.52 9.94 36.20
N SER A 82 -23.69 9.36 36.46
CA SER A 82 -24.41 9.49 37.73
C SER A 82 -24.25 8.18 38.49
N GLU A 83 -24.14 8.24 39.82
CA GLU A 83 -23.92 7.06 40.68
C GLU A 83 -24.91 5.93 40.32
N GLY A 84 -24.40 4.91 39.64
CA GLY A 84 -25.15 3.73 39.24
C GLY A 84 -25.02 2.62 40.27
N THR A 85 -25.78 1.54 40.10
CA THR A 85 -25.78 0.36 40.98
C THR A 85 -24.47 -0.45 40.96
N PHE A 86 -23.54 -0.15 40.07
CA PHE A 86 -22.27 -0.89 39.95
C PHE A 86 -21.16 -0.20 40.75
N PRO A 87 -20.26 -0.98 41.39
CA PRO A 87 -19.17 -0.43 42.20
C PRO A 87 -18.12 0.31 41.36
N LYS A 88 -18.02 0.02 40.06
CA LYS A 88 -17.19 0.73 39.09
C LYS A 88 -18.05 1.20 37.91
N PRO A 89 -17.87 2.43 37.40
CA PRO A 89 -18.48 2.86 36.15
C PRO A 89 -18.08 1.94 34.99
N GLU A 90 -19.04 1.57 34.14
CA GLU A 90 -18.86 0.77 32.93
C GLU A 90 -19.05 1.64 31.67
N ILE A 91 -17.97 1.93 30.95
CA ILE A 91 -18.01 2.69 29.71
C ILE A 91 -18.02 1.74 28.52
N ARG A 92 -19.04 1.87 27.66
CA ARG A 92 -19.10 1.13 26.40
C ARG A 92 -18.34 1.87 25.32
N LEU A 93 -17.37 1.18 24.72
CA LEU A 93 -16.61 1.66 23.58
C LEU A 93 -17.14 0.99 22.32
N SER A 94 -17.99 1.69 21.58
CA SER A 94 -18.45 1.26 20.26
C SER A 94 -17.26 1.10 19.31
N VAL A 95 -17.12 -0.12 18.78
CA VAL A 95 -16.17 -0.47 17.72
C VAL A 95 -16.92 -1.05 16.52
N PRO A 96 -16.45 -0.87 15.27
CA PRO A 96 -17.07 -1.53 14.13
C PRO A 96 -17.06 -3.06 14.28
N ALA A 97 -18.07 -3.73 13.71
CA ALA A 97 -18.17 -5.19 13.74
C ALA A 97 -16.87 -5.87 13.22
N GLY A 98 -16.39 -6.88 13.94
CA GLY A 98 -15.14 -7.57 13.70
C GLY A 98 -13.88 -6.83 14.15
N GLN A 99 -14.00 -5.75 14.95
CA GLN A 99 -12.86 -4.90 15.36
C GLN A 99 -12.70 -4.75 16.88
N LEU A 100 -13.14 -5.72 17.67
CA LEU A 100 -12.92 -5.74 19.13
C LEU A 100 -11.44 -5.57 19.52
N GLU A 101 -10.53 -6.28 18.83
CA GLU A 101 -9.09 -6.18 19.04
C GLU A 101 -8.56 -4.76 18.82
N LEU A 102 -9.19 -3.99 17.93
CA LEU A 102 -8.82 -2.61 17.64
C LEU A 102 -9.20 -1.66 18.79
N GLY A 103 -10.36 -1.90 19.41
CA GLY A 103 -10.81 -1.20 20.61
C GLY A 103 -9.85 -1.42 21.78
N GLU A 104 -9.39 -2.66 21.96
CA GLU A 104 -8.39 -3.00 22.98
C GLU A 104 -7.04 -2.33 22.70
N LEU A 105 -6.55 -2.39 21.46
CA LEU A 105 -5.28 -1.79 21.08
C LEU A 105 -5.30 -0.26 21.21
N LEU A 106 -6.46 0.37 20.96
CA LEU A 106 -6.69 1.78 21.22
C LEU A 106 -6.64 2.12 22.71
N LEU A 107 -7.19 1.26 23.57
CA LEU A 107 -7.08 1.44 25.01
C LEU A 107 -5.63 1.28 25.45
N GLN A 108 -4.93 0.25 24.98
CA GLN A 108 -3.51 0.01 25.26
C GLN A 108 -2.65 1.20 24.84
N ALA A 109 -2.94 1.79 23.69
CA ALA A 109 -2.30 2.99 23.17
C ALA A 109 -2.35 4.18 24.15
N MET A 110 -3.44 4.35 24.91
CA MET A 110 -3.57 5.43 25.89
C MET A 110 -2.66 5.25 27.12
N TYR A 111 -2.17 4.04 27.36
CA TYR A 111 -1.26 3.74 28.47
C TYR A 111 0.22 3.83 28.09
N GLN A 112 0.53 3.86 26.78
CA GLN A 112 1.91 3.88 26.29
C GLN A 112 2.35 5.32 25.95
N PRO A 113 3.66 5.62 26.02
CA PRO A 113 4.20 6.89 25.56
C PRO A 113 4.07 7.01 24.04
N GLN A 114 2.98 7.61 23.57
CA GLN A 114 2.72 7.81 22.15
C GLN A 114 3.28 9.13 21.64
N PRO A 115 3.69 9.21 20.36
CA PRO A 115 3.98 10.49 19.72
C PRO A 115 2.70 11.33 19.70
N ALA A 116 2.71 12.48 20.39
CA ALA A 116 1.61 13.44 20.56
C ALA A 116 0.40 13.30 19.61
N LEU A 117 -0.50 12.36 19.91
CA LEU A 117 -1.79 12.18 19.20
C LEU A 117 -2.88 13.12 19.72
N GLY A 118 -2.49 14.12 20.52
CA GLY A 118 -3.35 14.95 21.37
C GLY A 118 -4.58 15.60 20.72
N PRO A 119 -4.64 15.92 19.41
CA PRO A 119 -5.86 16.46 18.82
C PRO A 119 -6.76 15.42 18.14
N LEU A 120 -6.38 14.15 18.04
CA LEU A 120 -7.17 13.14 17.32
C LEU A 120 -8.30 12.59 18.20
N SER A 121 -9.49 12.47 17.62
CA SER A 121 -10.60 11.79 18.29
C SER A 121 -10.36 10.28 18.34
N GLN A 122 -11.03 9.61 19.29
CA GLN A 122 -10.95 8.15 19.43
C GLN A 122 -11.32 7.41 18.14
N ALA A 123 -12.36 7.87 17.44
CA ALA A 123 -12.75 7.33 16.15
C ALA A 123 -11.65 7.49 15.08
N GLN A 124 -10.92 8.61 15.11
CA GLN A 124 -9.80 8.83 14.19
C GLN A 124 -8.60 7.91 14.49
N LEU A 125 -8.36 7.61 15.76
CA LEU A 125 -7.32 6.66 16.17
C LEU A 125 -7.66 5.22 15.73
N LEU A 126 -8.91 4.78 15.94
CA LEU A 126 -9.38 3.49 15.41
C LEU A 126 -9.24 3.44 13.89
N GLN A 127 -9.69 4.48 13.21
CA GLN A 127 -9.57 4.56 11.76
C GLN A 127 -8.11 4.49 11.30
N LEU A 128 -7.17 5.10 12.05
CA LEU A 128 -5.75 5.06 11.76
C LEU A 128 -5.16 3.67 11.99
N LEU A 129 -5.54 2.98 13.06
CA LEU A 129 -5.11 1.60 13.31
C LEU A 129 -5.66 0.63 12.25
N GLN A 130 -6.94 0.78 11.87
CA GLN A 130 -7.54 0.00 10.78
C GLN A 130 -6.81 0.28 9.45
N LEU A 131 -6.46 1.53 9.22
CA LEU A 131 -5.70 1.94 8.05
C LEU A 131 -4.28 1.36 8.08
N GLN A 132 -3.62 1.31 9.23
CA GLN A 132 -2.32 0.66 9.39
C GLN A 132 -2.40 -0.85 9.14
N GLN A 133 -3.48 -1.51 9.57
CA GLN A 133 -3.69 -2.93 9.28
C GLN A 133 -3.91 -3.19 7.78
N GLN A 134 -4.67 -2.33 7.11
CA GLN A 134 -5.04 -2.52 5.70
C GLN A 134 -3.98 -2.01 4.72
N LEU A 135 -3.31 -0.91 5.07
CA LEU A 135 -2.39 -0.16 4.21
C LEU A 135 -0.94 -0.09 4.74
N GLY A 136 -0.67 -0.61 5.94
CA GLY A 136 0.66 -0.55 6.54
C GLY A 136 1.71 -1.41 5.87
N ASN A 137 1.35 -2.33 4.96
CA ASN A 137 2.33 -3.02 4.11
C ASN A 137 2.26 -2.47 2.68
N LEU A 138 3.13 -1.50 2.36
CA LEU A 138 3.05 -0.76 1.10
C LEU A 138 3.27 -1.62 -0.14
N GLU A 139 4.09 -2.68 -0.07
CA GLU A 139 4.29 -3.60 -1.21
C GLU A 139 2.98 -4.28 -1.60
N LEU A 140 2.27 -4.85 -0.62
CA LEU A 140 0.99 -5.52 -0.86
C LEU A 140 -0.06 -4.51 -1.33
N VAL A 141 -0.06 -3.31 -0.78
CA VAL A 141 -0.99 -2.24 -1.16
C VAL A 141 -0.79 -1.82 -2.61
N LEU A 142 0.46 -1.65 -3.06
CA LEU A 142 0.74 -1.24 -4.43
C LEU A 142 0.47 -2.36 -5.45
N SER A 143 0.61 -3.63 -5.04
CA SER A 143 0.27 -4.79 -5.87
C SER A 143 -1.24 -4.99 -6.06
N ASP A 144 -2.06 -4.53 -5.12
CA ASP A 144 -3.52 -4.66 -5.14
C ASP A 144 -4.15 -3.36 -5.68
N SER A 145 -4.88 -3.45 -6.80
CA SER A 145 -5.43 -2.26 -7.47
C SER A 145 -6.40 -1.47 -6.60
N GLN A 146 -7.22 -2.14 -5.79
CA GLN A 146 -8.20 -1.50 -4.92
C GLN A 146 -7.51 -0.83 -3.72
N LYS A 147 -6.58 -1.51 -3.06
CA LYS A 147 -5.82 -0.93 -1.95
C LYS A 147 -4.94 0.22 -2.41
N ARG A 148 -4.31 0.10 -3.59
CA ARG A 148 -3.56 1.18 -4.23
C ARG A 148 -4.44 2.40 -4.42
N GLN A 149 -5.63 2.27 -5.01
CA GLN A 149 -6.55 3.40 -5.17
C GLN A 149 -6.93 4.03 -3.82
N ARG A 150 -7.16 3.21 -2.78
CA ARG A 150 -7.42 3.71 -1.42
C ARG A 150 -6.23 4.48 -0.85
N LEU A 151 -5.00 4.00 -1.05
CA LEU A 151 -3.77 4.69 -0.65
C LEU A 151 -3.62 6.05 -1.36
N LEU A 152 -3.86 6.08 -2.66
CA LEU A 152 -3.76 7.29 -3.48
C LEU A 152 -4.83 8.34 -3.11
N ALA A 153 -6.00 7.89 -2.68
CA ALA A 153 -7.09 8.75 -2.22
C ALA A 153 -6.88 9.29 -0.79
N LEU A 154 -5.85 8.87 -0.05
CA LEU A 154 -5.65 9.31 1.33
C LEU A 154 -5.37 10.83 1.41
N PRO A 155 -5.96 11.52 2.41
CA PRO A 155 -5.55 12.88 2.75
C PRO A 155 -4.09 12.94 3.19
N HIS A 156 -3.42 14.07 2.91
CA HIS A 156 -2.01 14.30 3.27
C HIS A 156 -1.68 13.93 4.72
N LYS A 157 -2.48 14.38 5.70
CA LYS A 157 -2.24 14.11 7.13
C LYS A 157 -2.27 12.61 7.47
N VAL A 158 -3.16 11.85 6.83
CA VAL A 158 -3.31 10.42 7.10
C VAL A 158 -2.15 9.65 6.49
N LEU A 159 -1.75 9.99 5.26
CA LEU A 159 -0.57 9.41 4.63
C LEU A 159 0.72 9.74 5.41
N LEU A 160 0.82 10.96 5.95
CA LEU A 160 1.94 11.36 6.79
C LEU A 160 2.03 10.50 8.06
N LEU A 161 0.90 10.26 8.74
CA LEU A 161 0.86 9.41 9.92
C LEU A 161 1.19 7.95 9.59
N LEU A 162 0.65 7.42 8.48
CA LEU A 162 1.00 6.10 7.96
C LEU A 162 2.52 5.98 7.73
N LEU A 163 3.17 6.99 7.16
CA LEU A 163 4.61 6.97 6.94
C LEU A 163 5.43 7.25 8.21
N GLN A 164 4.89 7.92 9.22
CA GLN A 164 5.58 8.12 10.49
C GLN A 164 5.56 6.87 11.36
N ASP A 165 4.55 6.01 11.21
CA ASP A 165 4.41 4.78 11.96
C ASP A 165 5.59 3.82 11.70
N GLU A 166 6.22 3.34 12.78
CA GLU A 166 7.37 2.44 12.73
C GLU A 166 6.99 1.02 12.29
N LYS A 167 5.72 0.64 12.39
CA LYS A 167 5.20 -0.65 11.95
C LYS A 167 4.92 -0.70 10.45
N THR A 168 5.02 0.41 9.74
CA THR A 168 4.81 0.47 8.29
C THR A 168 5.88 -0.34 7.59
N LYS A 169 5.45 -1.41 6.92
CA LYS A 169 6.30 -2.41 6.28
C LYS A 169 6.54 -2.07 4.82
N VAL A 170 7.79 -2.20 4.40
CA VAL A 170 8.23 -2.03 3.01
C VAL A 170 9.32 -3.06 2.71
N ALA A 171 9.52 -3.42 1.44
CA ALA A 171 10.71 -4.22 1.10
C ALA A 171 11.97 -3.34 1.09
N ALA A 172 11.84 -2.10 0.61
CA ALA A 172 12.86 -1.07 0.65
C ALA A 172 12.23 0.33 0.79
N GLU A 173 13.00 1.33 1.23
CA GLU A 173 12.52 2.72 1.27
C GLU A 173 12.22 3.28 -0.13
N ASN A 174 12.72 2.65 -1.20
CA ASN A 174 12.34 2.94 -2.58
C ASN A 174 10.82 2.93 -2.76
N THR A 175 10.14 1.98 -2.11
CA THR A 175 8.68 1.82 -2.16
C THR A 175 7.95 2.99 -1.52
N VAL A 176 8.51 3.56 -0.45
CA VAL A 176 7.96 4.78 0.17
C VAL A 176 8.01 5.92 -0.83
N PHE A 177 9.16 6.13 -1.47
CA PHE A 177 9.30 7.19 -2.48
C PHE A 177 8.34 6.98 -3.66
N ARG A 178 8.25 5.77 -4.22
CA ARG A 178 7.30 5.47 -5.31
C ARG A 178 5.83 5.67 -4.91
N SER A 179 5.49 5.33 -3.67
CA SER A 179 4.14 5.57 -3.14
C SER A 179 3.82 7.06 -3.11
N LEU A 180 4.78 7.89 -2.70
CA LEU A 180 4.64 9.35 -2.68
C LEU A 180 4.58 9.96 -4.08
N GLU A 181 5.39 9.46 -5.01
CA GLU A 181 5.35 9.87 -6.42
C GLU A 181 3.98 9.57 -7.05
N SER A 182 3.49 8.36 -6.86
CA SER A 182 2.16 7.92 -7.33
C SER A 182 1.04 8.75 -6.70
N TRP A 183 1.10 8.97 -5.37
CA TRP A 183 0.12 9.78 -4.65
C TRP A 183 0.11 11.22 -5.15
N ASN A 184 1.27 11.85 -5.32
CA ASN A 184 1.35 13.22 -5.82
C ASN A 184 0.79 13.33 -7.25
N GLY A 185 1.14 12.40 -8.13
CA GLY A 185 0.59 12.34 -9.50
C GLY A 185 -0.93 12.18 -9.51
N TYR A 186 -1.46 11.25 -8.70
CA TYR A 186 -2.90 11.04 -8.55
C TYR A 186 -3.61 12.30 -8.04
N ARG A 187 -3.06 12.96 -7.02
CA ARG A 187 -3.64 14.18 -6.44
C ARG A 187 -3.67 15.34 -7.42
N GLN A 188 -2.65 15.48 -8.27
CA GLN A 188 -2.61 16.50 -9.32
C GLN A 188 -3.68 16.26 -10.40
N GLN A 189 -4.01 15.00 -10.69
CA GLN A 189 -4.97 14.63 -11.75
C GLN A 189 -6.43 14.63 -11.28
N HIS A 190 -6.68 14.17 -10.04
CA HIS A 190 -8.04 13.85 -9.59
C HIS A 190 -8.54 14.72 -8.43
N CYS A 191 -7.68 15.52 -7.81
CA CYS A 191 -8.00 16.29 -6.62
C CYS A 191 -7.43 17.71 -6.71
N THR A 192 -7.58 18.48 -5.64
CA THR A 192 -6.78 19.70 -5.45
C THR A 192 -5.31 19.30 -5.35
N ALA A 193 -4.49 19.89 -6.22
CA ALA A 193 -3.04 19.72 -6.21
C ALA A 193 -2.51 19.96 -4.79
N PRO A 194 -1.67 19.06 -4.25
CA PRO A 194 -1.13 19.21 -2.91
C PRO A 194 -0.22 20.44 -2.88
N SER A 195 -0.17 21.11 -1.73
CA SER A 195 0.77 22.23 -1.59
C SER A 195 2.21 21.71 -1.58
N ASP A 196 3.17 22.55 -1.95
CA ASP A 196 4.59 22.17 -1.89
C ASP A 196 5.02 21.82 -0.46
N ASP A 197 4.44 22.46 0.56
CA ASP A 197 4.69 22.14 1.97
C ASP A 197 4.18 20.75 2.35
N GLU A 198 3.00 20.34 1.88
CA GLU A 198 2.46 19.00 2.12
C GLU A 198 3.36 17.93 1.49
N VAL A 199 3.78 18.16 0.24
CA VAL A 199 4.70 17.26 -0.46
C VAL A 199 6.05 17.18 0.27
N MET A 200 6.59 18.32 0.72
CA MET A 200 7.84 18.35 1.48
C MET A 200 7.71 17.61 2.81
N HIS A 201 6.60 17.73 3.54
CA HIS A 201 6.38 17.00 4.80
C HIS A 201 6.41 15.49 4.61
N LEU A 202 5.80 15.00 3.53
CA LEU A 202 5.80 13.58 3.16
C LEU A 202 7.20 13.11 2.74
N LEU A 203 7.88 13.85 1.86
CA LEU A 203 9.23 13.51 1.40
C LEU A 203 10.23 13.44 2.57
N ARG A 204 10.08 14.30 3.58
CA ARG A 204 10.93 14.26 4.79
C ARG A 204 10.80 12.96 5.60
N GLN A 205 9.78 12.13 5.36
CA GLN A 205 9.62 10.83 6.02
C GLN A 205 10.43 9.70 5.36
N ILE A 206 11.04 9.94 4.19
CA ILE A 206 11.85 8.95 3.50
C ILE A 206 13.17 8.78 4.26
N ARG A 207 13.46 7.54 4.65
CA ARG A 207 14.71 7.20 5.34
C ARG A 207 15.79 6.91 4.31
N MET A 208 16.25 7.94 3.59
CA MET A 208 17.07 7.81 2.38
C MET A 208 18.35 6.97 2.51
N GLN A 209 18.90 6.81 3.71
CA GLN A 209 20.02 5.91 3.98
C GLN A 209 19.68 4.42 3.80
N HIS A 210 18.40 4.06 3.84
CA HIS A 210 17.86 2.71 3.63
C HIS A 210 17.23 2.54 2.24
N CYS A 211 17.33 3.54 1.37
CA CYS A 211 17.07 3.36 -0.06
C CYS A 211 18.21 2.55 -0.70
N THR A 212 17.93 1.84 -1.78
CA THR A 212 19.00 1.16 -2.52
C THR A 212 19.89 2.17 -3.22
N HIS A 213 21.19 1.89 -3.30
CA HIS A 213 22.15 2.77 -3.95
C HIS A 213 21.75 3.16 -5.40
N PRO A 214 21.32 2.21 -6.26
CA PRO A 214 20.81 2.56 -7.59
C PRO A 214 19.64 3.55 -7.54
N CYS A 215 18.65 3.33 -6.68
CA CYS A 215 17.48 4.22 -6.56
C CYS A 215 17.89 5.63 -6.13
N VAL A 216 18.86 5.77 -5.22
CA VAL A 216 19.35 7.10 -4.82
C VAL A 216 20.12 7.78 -5.94
N ALA A 217 20.96 7.02 -6.65
CA ALA A 217 21.84 7.54 -7.68
C ALA A 217 21.10 7.94 -8.96
N THR A 218 20.02 7.24 -9.33
CA THR A 218 19.28 7.48 -10.57
C THR A 218 17.89 8.08 -10.30
N VAL A 219 17.01 7.33 -9.64
CA VAL A 219 15.59 7.71 -9.50
C VAL A 219 15.42 8.99 -8.67
N LEU A 220 16.03 9.06 -7.47
CA LEU A 220 15.89 10.24 -6.60
C LEU A 220 16.66 11.46 -7.10
N SER A 221 17.75 11.27 -7.84
CA SER A 221 18.57 12.37 -8.35
C SER A 221 17.92 13.06 -9.55
N GLU A 222 17.16 12.31 -10.35
CA GLU A 222 16.48 12.80 -11.57
C GLU A 222 15.03 13.20 -11.31
N SER A 223 14.40 12.77 -10.21
CA SER A 223 12.99 13.06 -9.95
C SER A 223 12.75 14.55 -9.62
N PRO A 224 11.87 15.24 -10.37
CA PRO A 224 11.46 16.60 -10.06
C PRO A 224 10.77 16.71 -8.69
N LEU A 225 10.10 15.65 -8.24
CA LEU A 225 9.44 15.59 -6.95
C LEU A 225 10.46 15.60 -5.82
N ALA A 226 11.50 14.76 -5.93
CA ALA A 226 12.60 14.70 -4.96
C ALA A 226 13.35 16.03 -4.86
N ALA A 227 13.58 16.70 -5.99
CA ALA A 227 14.26 17.99 -6.06
C ALA A 227 13.54 19.12 -5.28
N LYS A 228 12.24 18.99 -4.99
CA LYS A 228 11.51 19.93 -4.12
C LYS A 228 11.99 19.91 -2.66
N CYS A 229 12.50 18.78 -2.19
CA CYS A 229 12.87 18.59 -0.78
C CYS A 229 14.38 18.41 -0.57
N PHE A 230 15.01 17.67 -1.47
CA PHE A 230 16.40 17.23 -1.33
C PHE A 230 17.32 18.02 -2.24
N SER A 231 18.38 18.59 -1.67
CA SER A 231 19.44 19.20 -2.46
C SER A 231 20.34 18.11 -3.08
N PRO A 232 21.10 18.40 -4.16
CA PRO A 232 22.09 17.47 -4.71
C PRO A 232 23.10 16.98 -3.66
N ARG A 233 23.41 17.81 -2.66
CA ARG A 233 24.26 17.44 -1.52
C ARG A 233 23.58 16.41 -0.61
N ASP A 234 22.28 16.58 -0.33
CA ASP A 234 21.49 15.64 0.48
C ASP A 234 21.38 14.26 -0.17
N THR A 235 21.23 14.22 -1.51
CA THR A 235 21.17 12.99 -2.31
C THR A 235 22.54 12.31 -2.39
N ARG A 236 23.62 13.06 -2.63
CA ARG A 236 24.99 12.52 -2.61
C ARG A 236 25.32 11.90 -1.25
N MET A 237 24.90 12.54 -0.16
CA MET A 237 25.12 11.99 1.16
C MET A 237 24.36 10.67 1.35
N ALA A 238 23.07 10.63 0.98
CA ALA A 238 22.32 9.38 1.05
C ALA A 238 22.96 8.27 0.20
N CYS A 239 23.50 8.61 -0.97
CA CYS A 239 24.18 7.67 -1.86
C CYS A 239 25.38 7.01 -1.16
N ILE A 240 26.24 7.79 -0.50
CA ILE A 240 27.37 7.28 0.30
C ILE A 240 26.89 6.41 1.47
N CYS A 241 25.80 6.79 2.16
CA CYS A 241 25.24 5.95 3.23
C CYS A 241 24.72 4.62 2.68
N SER A 242 23.99 4.65 1.56
CA SER A 242 23.39 3.45 0.95
C SER A 242 24.43 2.49 0.35
N SER A 243 25.58 2.98 -0.12
CA SER A 243 26.65 2.13 -0.67
C SER A 243 27.50 1.46 0.39
N ALA A 244 27.49 1.96 1.63
CA ALA A 244 28.31 1.45 2.72
C ALA A 244 27.82 0.11 3.30
N GLY A 245 26.63 -0.37 2.92
CA GLY A 245 26.10 -1.72 3.14
C GLY A 245 26.23 -2.29 4.57
N GLY A 246 25.14 -2.31 5.35
CA GLY A 246 25.12 -2.94 6.68
C GLY A 246 25.78 -2.09 7.77
N ALA A 247 26.60 -2.71 8.64
CA ALA A 247 27.21 -2.06 9.82
C ALA A 247 28.01 -0.77 9.54
N PRO A 248 28.74 -0.62 8.41
CA PRO A 248 29.44 0.62 8.09
C PRO A 248 28.48 1.81 7.84
N ALA A 249 27.33 1.55 7.20
CA ALA A 249 26.30 2.58 6.97
C ALA A 249 25.71 3.08 8.30
N GLU A 250 25.40 2.17 9.22
CA GLU A 250 24.87 2.50 10.55
C GLU A 250 25.87 3.33 11.37
N LYS A 251 27.16 2.97 11.34
CA LYS A 251 28.22 3.76 12.00
C LYS A 251 28.35 5.16 11.42
N LEU A 252 28.24 5.29 10.10
CA LEU A 252 28.28 6.60 9.44
C LEU A 252 27.09 7.46 9.88
N VAL A 253 25.87 6.91 9.87
CA VAL A 253 24.66 7.61 10.31
C VAL A 253 24.75 7.97 11.80
N ALA A 254 25.18 7.06 12.66
CA ALA A 254 25.40 7.32 14.09
C ALA A 254 26.43 8.45 14.30
N GLY A 255 27.50 8.47 13.51
CA GLY A 255 28.46 9.57 13.49
C GLY A 255 27.82 10.90 13.09
N MET A 256 26.98 10.91 12.06
CA MET A 256 26.24 12.11 11.64
C MET A 256 25.27 12.62 12.73
N VAL A 257 24.58 11.72 13.43
CA VAL A 257 23.68 12.05 14.55
C VAL A 257 24.48 12.65 15.71
N ALA A 258 25.58 11.99 16.13
CA ALA A 258 26.43 12.46 17.22
C ALA A 258 26.98 13.88 16.98
N HIS A 259 27.33 14.20 15.73
CA HIS A 259 27.85 15.51 15.35
C HIS A 259 26.77 16.50 14.89
N LYS A 260 25.48 16.16 15.03
CA LYS A 260 24.33 16.97 14.59
C LYS A 260 24.49 17.50 13.17
N HIS A 261 24.88 16.61 12.24
CA HIS A 261 25.11 16.98 10.86
C HIS A 261 23.87 17.70 10.28
N PRO A 262 24.00 18.79 9.50
CA PRO A 262 22.87 19.61 9.06
C PRO A 262 21.75 18.81 8.36
N THR A 263 22.13 17.78 7.59
CA THR A 263 21.18 16.88 6.93
C THR A 263 20.31 16.10 7.92
N ILE A 264 20.84 15.69 9.07
CA ILE A 264 20.07 14.98 10.10
C ILE A 264 19.07 15.93 10.77
N ILE A 265 19.51 17.15 11.10
CA ILE A 265 18.62 18.19 11.65
C ILE A 265 17.47 18.50 10.68
N LYS A 266 17.78 18.59 9.37
CA LYS A 266 16.79 18.86 8.32
C LYS A 266 15.85 17.67 8.08
N PHE A 267 16.33 16.44 8.27
CA PHE A 267 15.60 15.21 7.98
C PHE A 267 15.68 14.21 9.15
N PRO A 268 14.89 14.41 10.23
CA PRO A 268 14.95 13.56 11.42
C PRO A 268 14.61 12.09 11.16
N ALA A 269 13.81 11.79 10.13
CA ALA A 269 13.51 10.40 9.75
C ALA A 269 14.77 9.60 9.37
N ARG A 270 15.88 10.27 9.04
CA ARG A 270 17.17 9.63 8.75
C ARG A 270 17.88 9.07 9.98
N GLU A 271 17.44 9.42 11.20
CA GLU A 271 17.94 8.81 12.43
C GLU A 271 17.26 7.47 12.72
N LEU A 272 16.09 7.23 12.13
CA LEU A 272 15.27 6.06 12.41
C LEU A 272 15.88 4.79 11.77
N PRO A 273 15.67 3.62 12.39
CA PRO A 273 16.09 2.33 11.83
C PRO A 273 15.37 2.05 10.49
N GLY A 274 15.77 0.97 9.81
CA GLY A 274 15.00 0.48 8.65
C GLY A 274 13.57 0.14 9.04
N ARG A 275 12.62 0.36 8.14
CA ARG A 275 11.24 -0.11 8.34
C ARG A 275 11.20 -1.64 8.38
N PRO A 276 10.22 -2.25 9.07
CA PRO A 276 10.06 -3.69 9.05
C PRO A 276 9.88 -4.20 7.62
N ALA A 277 10.45 -5.37 7.32
CA ALA A 277 10.35 -5.96 6.01
C ALA A 277 8.89 -6.29 5.65
N SER A 278 8.51 -6.05 4.39
CA SER A 278 7.24 -6.50 3.85
C SER A 278 7.09 -8.02 3.94
N SER A 279 5.85 -8.48 4.17
CA SER A 279 5.49 -9.90 4.05
C SER A 279 5.34 -10.37 2.60
N MET A 280 5.41 -9.47 1.61
CA MET A 280 5.34 -9.81 0.20
C MET A 280 6.65 -10.49 -0.24
N ARG A 281 6.56 -11.76 -0.62
CA ARG A 281 7.71 -12.57 -1.07
C ARG A 281 7.82 -12.70 -2.59
N GLN A 282 6.71 -12.47 -3.30
CA GLN A 282 6.63 -12.58 -4.74
C GLN A 282 5.59 -11.57 -5.26
N LEU A 283 5.83 -11.03 -6.45
CA LEU A 283 4.85 -10.25 -7.20
C LEU A 283 4.11 -11.17 -8.16
N SER A 284 2.79 -11.27 -8.01
CA SER A 284 1.92 -12.00 -8.94
C SER A 284 1.10 -10.98 -9.72
N MET A 285 1.31 -10.92 -11.03
CA MET A 285 0.49 -10.13 -11.96
C MET A 285 -0.37 -11.10 -12.76
N GLU A 286 -1.68 -10.90 -12.73
CA GLU A 286 -2.63 -11.72 -13.46
C GLU A 286 -3.48 -10.81 -14.35
N ARG A 287 -3.62 -11.18 -15.62
CA ARG A 287 -4.51 -10.52 -16.56
C ARG A 287 -5.30 -11.57 -17.32
N GLU A 288 -6.61 -11.44 -17.25
CA GLU A 288 -7.54 -12.19 -18.08
C GLU A 288 -7.93 -11.32 -19.27
N VAL A 289 -7.83 -11.88 -20.47
CA VAL A 289 -8.26 -11.23 -21.71
C VAL A 289 -9.18 -12.19 -22.44
N SER A 290 -10.42 -11.78 -22.69
CA SER A 290 -11.35 -12.55 -23.52
C SER A 290 -10.75 -12.75 -24.91
N LEU A 291 -10.82 -13.99 -25.44
CA LEU A 291 -10.36 -14.25 -26.81
C LEU A 291 -11.14 -13.43 -27.84
N LYS A 292 -12.40 -13.09 -27.56
CA LYS A 292 -13.20 -12.23 -28.44
C LYS A 292 -12.64 -10.80 -28.49
N ASP A 293 -12.23 -10.27 -27.34
CA ASP A 293 -11.66 -8.91 -27.28
C ASP A 293 -10.28 -8.90 -27.96
N LEU A 294 -9.48 -9.93 -27.72
CA LEU A 294 -8.20 -10.10 -28.40
C LEU A 294 -8.37 -10.28 -29.92
N GLN A 295 -9.42 -11.00 -30.36
CA GLN A 295 -9.76 -11.16 -31.77
C GLN A 295 -10.13 -9.82 -32.40
N LEU A 296 -11.02 -9.05 -31.76
CA LEU A 296 -11.44 -7.73 -32.25
C LEU A 296 -10.25 -6.77 -32.39
N GLU A 297 -9.31 -6.79 -31.43
CA GLU A 297 -8.08 -5.99 -31.51
C GLU A 297 -7.13 -6.48 -32.60
N VAL A 298 -7.08 -7.79 -32.88
CA VAL A 298 -6.25 -8.34 -33.97
C VAL A 298 -6.86 -8.08 -35.35
N GLU A 299 -8.18 -8.14 -35.46
CA GLU A 299 -8.90 -7.82 -36.69
C GLU A 299 -8.84 -6.31 -36.97
N SER A 300 -8.94 -5.45 -35.96
CA SER A 300 -8.78 -4.00 -36.14
C SER A 300 -7.38 -3.60 -36.63
N MET A 301 -6.36 -4.41 -36.33
CA MET A 301 -5.00 -4.24 -36.87
C MET A 301 -4.91 -4.49 -38.38
N GLN A 302 -5.79 -5.31 -38.96
CA GLN A 302 -5.80 -5.55 -40.41
C GLN A 302 -6.22 -4.29 -41.19
N ASP A 303 -6.91 -3.35 -40.54
CA ASP A 303 -7.38 -2.09 -41.14
C ASP A 303 -6.34 -0.95 -41.07
N GLY A 304 -5.10 -1.21 -40.66
CA GLY A 304 -3.98 -0.27 -40.76
C GLY A 304 -3.27 0.10 -39.46
N LEU A 305 -3.67 -0.48 -38.31
CA LEU A 305 -2.91 -0.39 -37.06
C LEU A 305 -1.86 -1.50 -37.01
N HIS A 306 -0.58 -1.14 -36.98
CA HIS A 306 0.51 -2.10 -37.19
C HIS A 306 0.89 -2.95 -35.96
N CYS A 307 0.33 -2.66 -34.79
CA CYS A 307 0.69 -3.33 -33.54
C CYS A 307 -0.33 -3.09 -32.43
N PHE A 308 -0.61 -4.14 -31.65
CA PHE A 308 -1.37 -4.10 -30.41
C PHE A 308 -0.49 -4.55 -29.25
N ILE A 309 -0.62 -3.88 -28.10
CA ILE A 309 0.18 -4.15 -26.90
C ILE A 309 -0.75 -4.41 -25.72
N LEU A 310 -0.73 -5.63 -25.22
CA LEU A 310 -1.30 -5.98 -23.91
C LEU A 310 -0.24 -5.77 -22.85
N ALA A 311 -0.32 -4.64 -22.14
CA ALA A 311 0.53 -4.37 -21.00
C ALA A 311 -0.15 -4.73 -19.68
N MET A 312 0.57 -5.39 -18.78
CA MET A 312 0.25 -5.39 -17.35
C MET A 312 1.41 -4.73 -16.63
N SER A 313 1.10 -3.97 -15.58
CA SER A 313 2.11 -3.41 -14.71
C SER A 313 1.83 -3.74 -13.25
N GLY A 314 2.91 -3.94 -12.51
CA GLY A 314 2.92 -4.14 -11.07
C GLY A 314 4.17 -3.51 -10.49
N SER A 315 4.19 -3.27 -9.18
CA SER A 315 5.39 -2.76 -8.52
C SER A 315 5.78 -3.65 -7.36
N TRP A 316 7.10 -3.80 -7.18
CA TRP A 316 7.68 -4.57 -6.08
C TRP A 316 9.06 -4.01 -5.75
N GLN A 317 9.35 -3.81 -4.46
CA GLN A 317 10.59 -3.22 -3.96
C GLN A 317 10.90 -1.82 -4.51
N GLY A 318 9.85 -1.09 -4.92
CA GLY A 318 9.96 0.24 -5.52
C GLY A 318 10.36 0.25 -7.00
N GLU A 319 10.48 -0.92 -7.61
CA GLU A 319 10.64 -1.08 -9.06
C GLU A 319 9.28 -1.30 -9.71
N GLU A 320 9.10 -0.76 -10.92
CA GLU A 320 7.92 -0.99 -11.75
C GLU A 320 8.23 -2.09 -12.76
N PHE A 321 7.44 -3.15 -12.73
CA PHE A 321 7.49 -4.26 -13.66
C PHE A 321 6.37 -4.05 -14.67
N VAL A 322 6.73 -3.93 -15.94
CA VAL A 322 5.77 -3.89 -17.03
C VAL A 322 6.01 -5.12 -17.90
N VAL A 323 4.97 -5.94 -18.04
CA VAL A 323 4.97 -7.08 -18.96
C VAL A 323 4.10 -6.70 -20.14
N GLN A 324 4.68 -6.72 -21.34
CA GLN A 324 3.99 -6.36 -22.56
C GLN A 324 3.94 -7.54 -23.52
N MET A 325 2.74 -7.97 -23.90
CA MET A 325 2.54 -8.86 -25.04
C MET A 325 2.25 -8.01 -26.28
N LYS A 326 3.16 -8.06 -27.25
CA LYS A 326 3.09 -7.33 -28.51
C LYS A 326 2.64 -8.28 -29.63
N VAL A 327 1.58 -7.91 -30.34
CA VAL A 327 1.13 -8.58 -31.56
C VAL A 327 1.35 -7.59 -32.70
N ALA A 328 2.18 -7.93 -33.69
CA ALA A 328 2.53 -7.03 -34.80
C ALA A 328 2.54 -7.77 -36.14
N ALA A 329 2.28 -7.07 -37.25
CA ALA A 329 2.41 -7.66 -38.59
C ALA A 329 3.89 -8.00 -38.92
N ASP A 330 4.13 -9.11 -39.64
CA ASP A 330 5.45 -9.72 -39.88
C ASP A 330 6.45 -8.76 -40.54
N ALA A 331 5.93 -7.80 -41.32
CA ALA A 331 6.70 -6.83 -42.09
C ALA A 331 7.53 -5.85 -41.22
N GLN A 332 7.22 -5.68 -39.93
CA GLN A 332 7.89 -4.67 -39.08
C GLN A 332 8.91 -5.21 -38.07
N LEU A 333 8.88 -6.49 -37.72
CA LEU A 333 9.88 -7.06 -36.77
C LEU A 333 11.25 -7.32 -37.42
N ALA A 334 11.34 -7.22 -38.75
CA ALA A 334 12.58 -7.38 -39.51
C ALA A 334 13.30 -6.04 -39.84
N GLY A 335 12.71 -4.89 -39.49
CA GLY A 335 13.14 -3.57 -39.99
C GLY A 335 14.13 -2.84 -39.09
N GLY A 336 15.40 -3.24 -39.15
CA GLY A 336 16.52 -2.53 -38.50
C GLY A 336 17.89 -2.84 -39.09
N LYS A 337 17.97 -3.22 -40.37
CA LYS A 337 19.20 -3.11 -41.19
C LYS A 337 18.81 -2.79 -42.62
N ASP A 338 18.81 -1.49 -42.93
CA ASP A 338 18.68 -0.95 -44.27
C ASP A 338 19.79 -1.48 -45.19
N LYS A 339 19.40 -2.11 -46.31
CA LYS A 339 20.13 -2.09 -47.59
C LYS A 339 19.14 -2.26 -48.74
N ASP A 340 18.85 -1.13 -49.38
CA ASP A 340 18.42 -0.89 -50.76
C ASP A 340 18.02 -2.10 -51.64
N LYS A 341 16.74 -2.14 -52.03
CA LYS A 341 16.30 -2.52 -53.39
C LYS A 341 14.79 -2.26 -53.61
N PRO A 342 14.37 -1.68 -54.76
CA PRO A 342 12.97 -1.59 -55.12
C PRO A 342 12.50 -2.74 -56.03
N GLY A 343 11.31 -3.28 -55.72
CA GLY A 343 10.27 -3.53 -56.72
C GLY A 343 9.91 -4.97 -57.09
N SER A 344 9.05 -5.62 -56.30
CA SER A 344 8.07 -6.58 -56.84
C SER A 344 6.77 -6.56 -56.02
N ASN A 345 5.66 -6.25 -56.67
CA ASN A 345 4.31 -6.29 -56.09
C ASN A 345 3.85 -7.74 -55.90
N ILE A 346 3.58 -8.12 -54.65
CA ILE A 346 2.83 -9.33 -54.31
C ILE A 346 1.75 -8.94 -53.30
N SER A 347 0.50 -9.07 -53.73
CA SER A 347 -0.65 -9.17 -52.83
C SER A 347 -0.52 -10.51 -52.11
N SER A 348 -0.14 -10.46 -50.83
CA SER A 348 -0.12 -11.61 -49.93
C SER A 348 -0.66 -11.15 -48.59
N SER A 349 -1.52 -11.95 -47.99
CA SER A 349 -1.94 -11.80 -46.60
C SER A 349 -0.68 -11.70 -45.74
N THR A 350 -0.43 -10.53 -45.15
CA THR A 350 0.74 -10.35 -44.30
C THR A 350 0.58 -11.25 -43.07
N PRO A 351 1.55 -12.15 -42.79
CA PRO A 351 1.58 -12.84 -41.52
C PRO A 351 1.67 -11.81 -40.38
N PHE A 352 1.39 -12.21 -39.16
CA PHE A 352 1.68 -11.41 -37.97
C PHE A 352 2.56 -12.20 -37.01
N LYS A 353 3.55 -11.53 -36.42
CA LYS A 353 4.43 -12.07 -35.40
C LYS A 353 3.96 -11.61 -34.02
N VAL A 354 3.90 -12.56 -33.08
CA VAL A 354 3.64 -12.27 -31.67
C VAL A 354 4.95 -12.40 -30.90
N GLY A 355 5.34 -11.33 -30.21
CA GLY A 355 6.49 -11.30 -29.32
C GLY A 355 6.11 -10.64 -27.99
N ILE A 356 6.60 -11.17 -26.87
CA ILE A 356 6.43 -10.55 -25.55
C ILE A 356 7.70 -9.78 -25.23
N TRP A 357 7.62 -8.48 -24.95
CA TRP A 357 8.78 -7.68 -24.52
C TRP A 357 8.73 -7.48 -23.00
N GLY A 358 9.80 -7.94 -22.34
CA GLY A 358 10.07 -7.91 -20.90
C GLY A 358 11.25 -8.84 -20.59
N TRP A 359 12.03 -8.57 -19.53
CA TRP A 359 13.18 -9.41 -19.12
C TRP A 359 12.81 -10.91 -19.00
N PRO A 360 13.58 -11.86 -19.60
CA PRO A 360 13.98 -11.92 -21.01
C PRO A 360 12.80 -12.42 -21.90
N ASP A 361 12.93 -12.36 -23.23
CA ASP A 361 11.99 -12.85 -24.26
C ASP A 361 11.43 -14.27 -23.98
N LEU A 362 10.43 -14.38 -23.09
CA LEU A 362 9.99 -15.67 -22.57
C LEU A 362 9.20 -16.48 -23.61
N PHE A 363 8.52 -15.83 -24.56
CA PHE A 363 7.74 -16.50 -25.60
C PHE A 363 7.68 -15.70 -26.92
N GLY A 364 8.10 -16.33 -28.01
CA GLY A 364 7.83 -15.87 -29.38
C GLY A 364 7.05 -16.95 -30.13
N TYR A 365 5.84 -16.63 -30.60
CA TYR A 365 5.02 -17.60 -31.36
C TYR A 365 5.39 -17.66 -32.84
N GLY A 366 6.41 -16.92 -33.26
CA GLY A 366 6.76 -16.74 -34.67
C GLY A 366 5.64 -16.04 -35.43
N SER A 367 5.67 -16.15 -36.76
CA SER A 367 4.58 -15.66 -37.60
C SER A 367 3.38 -16.60 -37.55
N VAL A 368 2.19 -16.02 -37.71
CA VAL A 368 0.90 -16.68 -37.83
C VAL A 368 0.09 -15.93 -38.90
N ASP A 369 -0.59 -16.67 -39.76
CA ASP A 369 -1.22 -16.11 -40.97
C ASP A 369 -2.70 -15.76 -40.77
N SER A 370 -3.28 -16.12 -39.63
CA SER A 370 -4.69 -15.89 -39.31
C SER A 370 -4.97 -15.95 -37.81
N TRP A 371 -6.06 -15.32 -37.37
CA TRP A 371 -6.54 -15.41 -35.99
C TRP A 371 -6.70 -16.87 -35.53
N ALA A 372 -7.28 -17.73 -36.38
CA ALA A 372 -7.45 -19.14 -36.09
C ALA A 372 -6.10 -19.85 -35.79
N ALA A 373 -5.03 -19.49 -36.52
CA ALA A 373 -3.69 -20.03 -36.26
C ALA A 373 -3.08 -19.52 -34.94
N LEU A 374 -3.31 -18.25 -34.60
CA LEU A 374 -2.89 -17.70 -33.30
C LEU A 374 -3.65 -18.37 -32.15
N GLU A 375 -4.97 -18.47 -32.26
CA GLU A 375 -5.82 -19.12 -31.25
C GLU A 375 -5.40 -20.57 -31.04
N ALA A 376 -5.16 -21.32 -32.13
CA ALA A 376 -4.67 -22.69 -32.06
C ALA A 376 -3.33 -22.78 -31.32
N LYS A 377 -2.39 -21.86 -31.55
CA LYS A 377 -1.11 -21.79 -30.81
C LYS A 377 -1.33 -21.46 -29.32
N LEU A 378 -2.17 -20.48 -29.00
CA LEU A 378 -2.49 -20.12 -27.61
C LEU A 378 -3.14 -21.28 -26.84
N ARG A 379 -4.06 -22.02 -27.49
CA ARG A 379 -4.67 -23.23 -26.92
C ARG A 379 -3.66 -24.36 -26.76
N ALA A 380 -2.80 -24.59 -27.75
CA ALA A 380 -1.76 -25.62 -27.69
C ALA A 380 -0.74 -25.36 -26.56
N SER A 381 -0.47 -24.09 -26.25
CA SER A 381 0.36 -23.67 -25.11
C SER A 381 -0.37 -23.66 -23.77
N ASN A 382 -1.62 -24.14 -23.71
CA ASN A 382 -2.47 -24.15 -22.50
C ASN A 382 -2.67 -22.77 -21.87
N LEU A 383 -2.62 -21.69 -22.66
CA LEU A 383 -2.85 -20.34 -22.16
C LEU A 383 -4.33 -19.93 -22.18
N VAL A 384 -5.15 -20.68 -22.92
CA VAL A 384 -6.60 -20.46 -23.00
C VAL A 384 -7.31 -21.47 -22.10
N HIS A 385 -8.04 -20.98 -21.10
CA HIS A 385 -8.78 -21.83 -20.15
C HIS A 385 -10.26 -22.03 -20.53
N ALA A 386 -10.95 -22.88 -19.76
CA ALA A 386 -12.40 -23.06 -19.85
C ALA A 386 -13.10 -21.70 -19.65
N GLY A 387 -13.70 -21.16 -20.71
CA GLY A 387 -14.25 -19.80 -20.74
C GLY A 387 -13.83 -18.97 -21.96
N ASN A 388 -12.92 -19.48 -22.81
CA ASN A 388 -12.37 -18.73 -23.96
C ASN A 388 -11.66 -17.44 -23.55
N CYS A 389 -10.93 -17.50 -22.44
CA CYS A 389 -10.12 -16.40 -21.94
C CYS A 389 -8.64 -16.80 -21.94
N LEU A 390 -7.80 -15.88 -22.39
CA LEU A 390 -6.35 -15.93 -22.24
C LEU A 390 -6.00 -15.46 -20.83
N HIS A 391 -5.39 -16.32 -20.03
CA HIS A 391 -4.91 -15.95 -18.70
C HIS A 391 -3.39 -15.83 -18.70
N ILE A 392 -2.91 -14.61 -18.52
CA ILE A 392 -1.48 -14.33 -18.42
C ILE A 392 -1.17 -14.13 -16.95
N LYS A 393 -0.40 -15.05 -16.37
CA LYS A 393 0.11 -14.97 -15.01
C LYS A 393 1.63 -14.82 -15.04
N VAL A 394 2.13 -13.73 -14.47
CA VAL A 394 3.56 -13.49 -14.28
C VAL A 394 3.85 -13.47 -12.79
N VAL A 395 4.81 -14.29 -12.36
CA VAL A 395 5.29 -14.34 -10.99
C VAL A 395 6.74 -13.90 -10.95
N VAL A 396 7.04 -12.79 -10.28
CA VAL A 396 8.40 -12.32 -10.02
C VAL A 396 8.77 -12.77 -8.61
N THR A 397 9.76 -13.65 -8.50
CA THR A 397 10.19 -14.25 -7.22
C THR A 397 11.46 -13.61 -6.67
N GLU A 398 12.23 -12.90 -7.49
CA GLU A 398 13.47 -12.25 -7.10
C GLU A 398 13.71 -10.98 -7.96
N VAL A 399 14.24 -9.94 -7.32
CA VAL A 399 14.74 -8.73 -7.99
C VAL A 399 16.24 -8.72 -7.70
N MET A 400 17.06 -8.85 -8.75
CA MET A 400 18.52 -8.88 -8.65
C MET A 400 19.12 -7.48 -8.52
#